data_AF-A0A8J5PJK4-F1
#
_entry.id   AF-A0A8J5PJK4-F1
#
_cell.length_a   1.000
_cell.length_b   1.000
_cell.length_c   1.000
_cell.angle_alpha   90.00
_cell.angle_beta   90.00
_cell.angle_gamma   90.00
#
_symmetry.space_group_name_H-M   'P 1'
#
loop_
_entity.id
_entity.type
_entity.pdbx_description
1 polymer ?
#
loop_
_entity_poly.entity_id
_entity_poly.type
_entity_poly.pdbx_seq_one_letter_code
_entity_poly.pdbx_strand_id
1 'polypeptide(L)'
;MSGDVDSRPANDDTISWLEQSVTGEVLDDSCNIHNTLLPETSLPIDEKEKVHWVHLLNMIRDCNASDKFGVIALHQHKTLLPNHSFVWNLEQVNKSYFYWTSERANERINLDKICGYKFAYNGKGLCPFEFRQGEMLDLSGVDKGLFPRIVQYLVDNHLTSRFGLGSLIPELSKNTMTELQLSRGMSGTGIPEQENMVKGFIAS
;
A
#
# COMPACT_ATOMS: atom_id res chain seq x y z
N MET A 1 34.90 -24.55 -34.97
CA MET A 1 33.46 -24.56 -34.67
C MET A 1 33.23 -25.35 -33.39
N SER A 2 32.88 -24.66 -32.31
CA SER A 2 31.99 -25.17 -31.26
C SER A 2 31.54 -23.94 -30.49
N GLY A 3 30.25 -23.63 -30.60
CA GLY A 3 29.66 -22.36 -30.20
C GLY A 3 29.50 -22.22 -28.70
N ASP A 4 29.49 -20.95 -28.30
CA ASP A 4 29.14 -20.43 -26.99
C ASP A 4 27.77 -20.96 -26.54
N VAL A 5 27.73 -21.52 -25.33
CA VAL A 5 26.49 -21.67 -24.57
C VAL A 5 26.30 -20.37 -23.81
N ASP A 6 25.64 -19.43 -24.50
CA ASP A 6 25.16 -18.18 -23.95
C ASP A 6 24.21 -18.49 -22.79
N SER A 7 24.74 -18.37 -21.58
CA SER A 7 23.99 -18.53 -20.35
C SER A 7 23.15 -17.26 -20.18
N ARG A 8 21.89 -17.32 -20.62
CA ARG A 8 20.92 -16.26 -20.32
C ARG A 8 20.90 -16.02 -18.81
N PRO A 9 20.98 -14.76 -18.32
CA PRO A 9 20.73 -14.51 -16.92
C PRO A 9 19.29 -14.93 -16.62
N ALA A 10 19.11 -15.63 -15.51
CA ALA A 10 17.80 -15.93 -14.97
C ALA A 10 16.99 -14.63 -14.96
N ASN A 11 15.76 -14.68 -15.49
CA ASN A 11 14.78 -13.65 -15.23
C ASN A 11 14.76 -13.45 -13.71
N ASP A 12 15.27 -12.30 -13.27
CA ASP A 12 15.04 -11.82 -11.92
C ASP A 12 13.56 -11.47 -11.92
N ASP A 13 12.73 -12.48 -11.65
CA ASP A 13 11.29 -12.37 -11.56
C ASP A 13 11.03 -11.32 -10.48
N THR A 14 10.84 -10.06 -10.92
CA THR A 14 10.46 -8.93 -10.09
C THR A 14 9.40 -9.44 -9.12
N ILE A 15 9.79 -9.62 -7.85
CA ILE A 15 8.95 -10.29 -6.85
C ILE A 15 7.67 -9.46 -6.74
N SER A 16 6.60 -9.95 -7.34
CA SER A 16 5.29 -9.32 -7.27
C SER A 16 4.71 -9.66 -5.91
N TRP A 17 5.14 -8.93 -4.87
CA TRP A 17 4.58 -9.02 -3.52
C TRP A 17 3.06 -8.77 -3.49
N LEU A 18 2.50 -8.29 -4.59
CA LEU A 18 1.06 -8.10 -4.82
C LEU A 18 0.31 -9.42 -5.01
N GLU A 19 0.99 -10.49 -5.41
CA GLU A 19 0.43 -11.83 -5.64
C GLU A 19 0.91 -12.85 -4.59
N GLN A 20 1.61 -12.41 -3.54
CA GLN A 20 2.14 -13.28 -2.50
C GLN A 20 1.41 -13.10 -1.18
N SER A 21 1.26 -14.20 -0.45
CA SER A 21 0.85 -14.18 0.96
C SER A 21 1.86 -13.40 1.80
N VAL A 22 1.38 -12.70 2.82
CA VAL A 22 2.24 -11.93 3.72
C VAL A 22 3.07 -12.91 4.57
N THR A 23 4.38 -12.68 4.63
CA THR A 23 5.31 -13.46 5.47
C THR A 23 5.78 -12.64 6.67
N GLY A 24 6.40 -13.29 7.66
CA GLY A 24 7.03 -12.59 8.79
C GLY A 24 8.13 -11.63 8.34
N GLU A 25 8.94 -12.01 7.35
CA GLU A 25 9.98 -11.16 6.78
C GLU A 25 9.39 -9.87 6.17
N VAL A 26 8.27 -10.00 5.44
CA VAL A 26 7.55 -8.84 4.89
C VAL A 26 7.02 -7.91 5.99
N LEU A 27 6.53 -8.46 7.11
CA LEU A 27 6.13 -7.64 8.26
C LEU A 27 7.33 -6.92 8.89
N ASP A 28 8.48 -7.56 8.99
CA ASP A 28 9.68 -6.94 9.57
C ASP A 28 10.20 -5.82 8.66
N ASP A 29 10.22 -6.05 7.34
CA ASP A 29 10.59 -5.04 6.34
C ASP A 29 9.62 -3.85 6.30
N SER A 30 8.33 -4.08 6.57
CA SER A 30 7.32 -3.02 6.54
C SER A 30 7.64 -1.86 7.49
N CYS A 31 8.18 -2.17 8.68
CA CYS A 31 8.57 -1.15 9.67
C CYS A 31 9.74 -0.31 9.15
N ASN A 32 10.73 -0.95 8.51
CA ASN A 32 11.87 -0.27 7.91
C ASN A 32 11.43 0.66 6.78
N ILE A 33 10.57 0.18 5.88
CA ILE A 33 10.02 0.99 4.78
C ILE A 33 9.26 2.19 5.36
N HIS A 34 8.28 1.94 6.24
CA HIS A 34 7.44 2.99 6.82
C HIS A 34 8.25 4.06 7.56
N ASN A 35 9.26 3.66 8.32
CA ASN A 35 10.07 4.58 9.11
C ASN A 35 11.06 5.41 8.29
N THR A 36 11.26 5.09 7.01
CA THR A 36 12.05 5.90 6.07
C THR A 36 11.20 6.87 5.24
N LEU A 37 9.88 6.79 5.32
CA LEU A 37 8.99 7.68 4.58
C LEU A 37 9.10 9.12 5.09
N LEU A 38 8.87 10.08 4.18
CA LEU A 38 8.89 11.50 4.50
C LEU A 38 7.77 11.85 5.50
N PRO A 39 7.97 12.81 6.41
CA PRO A 39 6.92 13.21 7.34
C PRO A 39 5.69 13.76 6.59
N GLU A 40 4.50 13.63 7.18
CA GLU A 40 3.23 14.14 6.62
C GLU A 40 3.29 15.63 6.24
N THR A 41 4.11 16.43 6.92
CA THR A 41 4.37 17.85 6.58
C THR A 41 5.01 18.06 5.21
N SER A 42 5.43 17.00 4.53
CA SER A 42 5.93 17.02 3.14
C SER A 42 4.82 16.95 2.09
N LEU A 43 3.56 16.90 2.54
CA LEU A 43 2.35 17.09 1.74
C LEU A 43 1.91 18.56 1.78
N PRO A 44 1.16 19.06 0.77
CA PRO A 44 0.71 18.36 -0.44
C PRO A 44 1.82 18.22 -1.49
N ILE A 45 1.60 17.28 -2.41
CA ILE A 45 2.38 17.10 -3.63
C ILE A 45 2.30 18.38 -4.48
N ASP A 46 3.44 18.85 -4.99
CA ASP A 46 3.47 20.10 -5.76
C ASP A 46 2.90 19.95 -7.19
N GLU A 47 2.65 21.07 -7.89
CA GLU A 47 2.09 21.04 -9.25
C GLU A 47 2.95 20.28 -10.27
N LYS A 48 4.28 20.25 -10.08
CA LYS A 48 5.17 19.49 -10.97
C LYS A 48 5.00 18.01 -10.72
N GLU A 49 4.86 17.61 -9.47
CA GLU A 49 4.65 16.22 -9.08
C GLU A 49 3.25 15.69 -9.49
N LYS A 50 2.24 16.58 -9.61
CA LYS A 50 0.90 16.19 -10.13
C LYS A 50 0.92 15.60 -11.53
N VAL A 51 1.85 16.01 -12.40
CA VAL A 51 1.95 15.43 -13.75
C VAL A 51 2.28 13.94 -13.69
N HIS A 52 3.13 13.55 -12.74
CA HIS A 52 3.53 12.16 -12.50
C HIS A 52 2.38 11.36 -11.90
N TRP A 53 1.63 11.95 -10.97
CA TRP A 53 0.43 11.33 -10.42
C TRP A 53 -0.59 10.97 -11.52
N VAL A 54 -0.92 11.94 -12.39
CA VAL A 54 -1.83 11.72 -13.52
C VAL A 54 -1.28 10.67 -14.48
N HIS A 55 0.01 10.69 -14.74
CA HIS A 55 0.65 9.69 -15.61
C HIS A 55 0.57 8.27 -15.04
N LEU A 56 0.85 8.10 -13.75
CA LEU A 56 0.72 6.82 -13.05
C LEU A 56 -0.73 6.31 -13.04
N LEU A 57 -1.70 7.18 -12.80
CA LEU A 57 -3.12 6.82 -12.89
C LEU A 57 -3.52 6.38 -14.30
N ASN A 58 -3.00 7.03 -15.34
CA ASN A 58 -3.22 6.59 -16.72
C ASN A 58 -2.64 5.20 -16.96
N MET A 59 -1.44 4.88 -16.43
CA MET A 59 -0.89 3.51 -16.54
C MET A 59 -1.81 2.48 -15.88
N ILE A 60 -2.32 2.76 -14.67
CA ILE A 60 -3.27 1.89 -13.97
C ILE A 60 -4.52 1.65 -14.82
N ARG A 61 -5.08 2.71 -15.42
CA ARG A 61 -6.25 2.62 -16.29
C ARG A 61 -5.99 1.80 -17.54
N ASP A 62 -4.89 2.08 -18.23
CA ASP A 62 -4.55 1.43 -19.49
C ASP A 62 -4.25 -0.07 -19.30
N CYS A 63 -3.92 -0.49 -18.07
CA CYS A 63 -3.73 -1.88 -17.66
C CYS A 63 -4.96 -2.52 -16.98
N ASN A 64 -6.15 -1.91 -17.13
CA ASN A 64 -7.42 -2.42 -16.59
C ASN A 64 -7.40 -2.66 -15.06
N ALA A 65 -6.81 -1.72 -14.31
CA ALA A 65 -6.62 -1.84 -12.87
C ALA A 65 -7.21 -0.67 -12.06
N SER A 66 -8.01 0.21 -12.68
CA SER A 66 -8.56 1.41 -12.03
C SER A 66 -9.54 1.13 -10.90
N ASP A 67 -10.16 -0.05 -10.86
CA ASP A 67 -11.02 -0.51 -9.77
C ASP A 67 -10.25 -1.31 -8.70
N LYS A 68 -8.94 -1.52 -8.91
CA LYS A 68 -8.07 -2.35 -8.07
C LYS A 68 -7.02 -1.54 -7.34
N PHE A 69 -6.44 -0.53 -7.99
CA PHE A 69 -5.32 0.24 -7.44
C PHE A 69 -5.51 1.75 -7.64
N GLY A 70 -4.92 2.50 -6.72
CA GLY A 70 -4.67 3.93 -6.84
C GLY A 70 -3.20 4.25 -6.58
N VAL A 71 -2.82 5.47 -6.91
CA VAL A 71 -1.53 6.05 -6.52
C VAL A 71 -1.67 6.61 -5.11
N ILE A 72 -0.63 6.46 -4.28
CA ILE A 72 -0.57 7.07 -2.95
C ILE A 72 0.65 7.99 -2.84
N ALA A 73 0.50 9.07 -2.10
CA ALA A 73 1.63 9.88 -1.65
C ALA A 73 2.27 9.15 -0.48
N LEU A 74 3.54 8.78 -0.58
CA LEU A 74 4.25 8.11 0.50
C LEU A 74 4.59 9.11 1.60
N HIS A 75 4.12 8.84 2.81
CA HIS A 75 4.42 9.66 3.97
C HIS A 75 4.27 8.87 5.27
N GLN A 76 4.96 9.34 6.30
CA GLN A 76 4.95 8.81 7.65
C GLN A 76 4.00 9.65 8.52
N HIS A 77 2.93 9.02 9.03
CA HIS A 77 2.08 9.62 10.06
C HIS A 77 2.72 9.57 11.46
N LYS A 78 3.51 8.53 11.72
CA LYS A 78 4.24 8.32 12.98
C LYS A 78 5.36 7.30 12.80
N THR A 79 6.34 7.34 13.69
CA THR A 79 7.33 6.27 13.81
C THR A 79 6.70 5.02 14.42
N LEU A 80 6.91 3.88 13.77
CA LEU A 80 6.53 2.56 14.25
C LEU A 80 7.61 2.01 15.19
N LEU A 81 7.17 1.28 16.22
CA LEU A 81 8.09 0.50 17.03
C LEU A 81 8.70 -0.64 16.19
N PRO A 82 9.92 -1.11 16.52
CA PRO A 82 10.47 -2.32 15.92
C PRO A 82 9.49 -3.49 16.04
N ASN A 83 9.44 -4.35 15.02
CA ASN A 83 8.55 -5.51 14.93
C ASN A 83 7.06 -5.17 15.09
N HIS A 84 6.66 -3.97 14.65
CA HIS A 84 5.26 -3.59 14.54
C HIS A 84 4.93 -3.16 13.12
N SER A 85 3.71 -3.47 12.70
CA SER A 85 3.14 -3.11 11.40
C SER A 85 1.77 -2.46 11.57
N PHE A 86 1.38 -1.67 10.58
CA PHE A 86 0.00 -1.19 10.47
C PHE A 86 -0.90 -2.23 9.82
N VAL A 87 -2.00 -2.55 10.49
CA VAL A 87 -3.07 -3.40 9.96
C VAL A 87 -4.38 -2.64 9.98
N TRP A 88 -4.90 -2.39 8.79
CA TRP A 88 -6.21 -1.83 8.52
C TRP A 88 -7.31 -2.86 8.71
N ASN A 89 -8.42 -2.43 9.29
CA ASN A 89 -9.57 -3.27 9.61
C ASN A 89 -10.80 -2.62 8.99
N LEU A 90 -11.69 -3.46 8.49
CA LEU A 90 -12.98 -3.08 7.95
C LEU A 90 -14.04 -3.84 8.73
N GLU A 91 -15.01 -3.12 9.29
CA GLU A 91 -16.17 -3.72 9.95
C GLU A 91 -17.45 -3.06 9.46
N GLN A 92 -18.51 -3.85 9.32
CA GLN A 92 -19.83 -3.33 9.00
C GLN A 92 -20.70 -3.33 10.26
N VAL A 93 -21.09 -2.13 10.73
CA VAL A 93 -21.98 -1.94 11.87
C VAL A 93 -23.20 -1.16 11.42
N ASN A 94 -24.41 -1.69 11.65
CA ASN A 94 -25.67 -1.04 11.29
C ASN A 94 -25.73 -0.53 9.83
N LYS A 95 -25.26 -1.35 8.87
CA LYS A 95 -25.14 -1.04 7.43
C LYS A 95 -24.13 0.06 7.07
N SER A 96 -23.37 0.55 8.03
CA SER A 96 -22.27 1.49 7.81
C SER A 96 -20.94 0.75 7.86
N TYR A 97 -20.01 1.11 6.99
CA TYR A 97 -18.65 0.58 7.01
C TYR A 97 -17.74 1.48 7.85
N PHE A 98 -17.02 0.87 8.76
CA PHE A 98 -15.98 1.51 9.57
C PHE A 98 -14.64 0.98 9.09
N TYR A 99 -13.73 1.91 8.78
CA TYR A 99 -12.40 1.58 8.31
C TYR A 99 -11.36 2.30 9.16
N TRP A 100 -10.47 1.54 9.79
CA TRP A 100 -9.48 2.09 10.70
C TRP A 100 -8.18 1.29 10.69
N THR A 101 -7.07 1.96 11.01
CA THR A 101 -5.77 1.31 11.17
C THR A 101 -5.44 1.08 12.64
N SER A 102 -4.66 0.03 12.89
CA SER A 102 -4.09 -0.27 14.20
C SER A 102 -2.64 -0.69 14.05
N GLU A 103 -1.78 -0.17 14.91
CA GLU A 103 -0.41 -0.68 15.07
C GLU A 103 -0.47 -2.00 15.84
N ARG A 104 0.16 -3.06 15.30
CA ARG A 104 0.20 -4.39 15.92
C ARG A 104 1.62 -4.94 15.91
N ALA A 105 2.00 -5.60 17.01
CA ALA A 105 3.23 -6.38 17.05
C ALA A 105 3.12 -7.54 16.05
N ASN A 106 4.19 -7.76 15.26
CA ASN A 106 4.22 -8.71 14.14
C ASN A 106 3.85 -10.13 14.59
N GLU A 107 4.35 -10.56 15.75
CA GLU A 107 4.07 -11.86 16.39
C GLU A 107 2.59 -12.11 16.70
N ARG A 108 1.76 -11.06 16.75
CA ARG A 108 0.32 -11.12 17.05
C ARG A 108 -0.55 -11.00 15.81
N ILE A 109 0.05 -10.82 14.63
CA ILE A 109 -0.66 -10.72 13.37
C ILE A 109 -0.90 -12.13 12.82
N ASN A 110 -2.15 -12.45 12.53
CA ASN A 110 -2.48 -13.69 11.81
C ASN A 110 -2.25 -13.45 10.31
N LEU A 111 -1.16 -14.03 9.79
CA LEU A 111 -0.73 -13.88 8.39
C LEU A 111 -1.77 -14.39 7.39
N ASP A 112 -2.53 -15.43 7.74
CA ASP A 112 -3.57 -16.01 6.86
C ASP A 112 -4.81 -15.10 6.72
N LYS A 113 -4.89 -14.03 7.51
CA LYS A 113 -6.05 -13.11 7.55
C LYS A 113 -5.73 -11.71 7.05
N ILE A 114 -4.52 -11.48 6.54
CA ILE A 114 -4.10 -10.17 6.05
C ILE A 114 -3.52 -10.26 4.64
N CYS A 115 -3.61 -9.15 3.93
CA CYS A 115 -2.97 -8.95 2.63
C CYS A 115 -2.30 -7.57 2.58
N GLY A 116 -1.39 -7.38 1.61
CA GLY A 116 -0.77 -6.08 1.37
C GLY A 116 -1.82 -5.03 0.98
N TYR A 117 -1.67 -3.81 1.51
CA TYR A 117 -2.61 -2.71 1.27
C TYR A 117 -1.94 -1.51 0.61
N LYS A 118 -0.87 -0.99 1.21
CA LYS A 118 -0.05 0.08 0.62
C LYS A 118 1.34 -0.44 0.32
N PHE A 119 1.87 -0.07 -0.85
CA PHE A 119 3.09 -0.60 -1.42
C PHE A 119 4.04 0.54 -1.78
N ALA A 120 5.32 0.37 -1.44
CA ALA A 120 6.39 1.30 -1.78
C ALA A 120 7.55 0.55 -2.44
N TYR A 121 8.37 1.27 -3.21
CA TYR A 121 9.55 0.66 -3.83
C TYR A 121 10.66 0.45 -2.79
N ASN A 122 11.16 -0.77 -2.67
CA ASN A 122 12.20 -1.13 -1.68
C ASN A 122 13.60 -1.33 -2.28
N GLY A 123 13.82 -0.94 -3.54
CA GLY A 123 15.08 -1.20 -4.25
C GLY A 123 15.06 -2.45 -5.13
N LYS A 124 14.11 -3.36 -4.94
CA LYS A 124 13.91 -4.56 -5.79
C LYS A 124 12.56 -4.57 -6.50
N GLY A 125 11.53 -4.03 -5.85
CA GLY A 125 10.19 -3.98 -6.39
C GLY A 125 9.23 -3.28 -5.43
N LEU A 126 7.94 -3.36 -5.72
CA LEU A 126 6.89 -2.86 -4.84
C LEU A 126 6.69 -3.84 -3.68
N CYS A 127 6.98 -3.42 -2.47
CA CYS A 127 6.81 -4.19 -1.24
C CYS A 127 5.71 -3.56 -0.37
N PRO A 128 4.79 -4.35 0.22
CA PRO A 128 3.78 -3.80 1.12
C PRO A 128 4.44 -3.28 2.41
N PHE A 129 3.98 -2.11 2.87
CA PHE A 129 4.40 -1.52 4.15
C PHE A 129 3.22 -1.23 5.09
N GLU A 130 2.00 -1.28 4.58
CA GLU A 130 0.77 -1.38 5.39
C GLU A 130 -0.07 -2.54 4.88
N PHE A 131 -0.81 -3.17 5.79
CA PHE A 131 -1.59 -4.38 5.52
C PHE A 131 -3.06 -4.14 5.83
N ARG A 132 -3.97 -4.91 5.23
CA ARG A 132 -5.38 -4.90 5.60
C ARG A 132 -5.86 -6.30 5.94
N GLN A 133 -6.87 -6.38 6.79
CA GLN A 133 -7.61 -7.62 6.98
C GLN A 133 -8.43 -7.96 5.72
N GLY A 134 -8.57 -9.26 5.47
CA GLY A 134 -9.38 -9.79 4.39
C GLY A 134 -8.55 -10.49 3.33
N GLU A 135 -9.23 -10.82 2.23
CA GLU A 135 -8.66 -11.61 1.15
C GLU A 135 -7.74 -10.76 0.25
N MET A 136 -6.79 -11.44 -0.38
CA MET A 136 -5.98 -10.85 -1.44
C MET A 136 -6.87 -10.34 -2.57
N LEU A 137 -6.41 -9.26 -3.20
CA LEU A 137 -7.15 -8.67 -4.31
C LEU A 137 -7.10 -9.62 -5.52
N ASP A 138 -8.26 -9.90 -6.10
CA ASP A 138 -8.30 -10.61 -7.38
C ASP A 138 -7.77 -9.70 -8.49
N LEU A 139 -6.62 -10.10 -9.06
CA LEU A 139 -5.94 -9.43 -10.16
C LEU A 139 -6.30 -10.02 -11.52
N SER A 140 -7.30 -10.90 -11.60
CA SER A 140 -7.80 -11.41 -12.86
C SER A 140 -8.18 -10.24 -13.80
N GLY A 141 -7.69 -10.29 -15.03
CA GLY A 141 -7.92 -9.25 -16.03
C GLY A 141 -7.06 -7.99 -15.90
N VAL A 142 -6.17 -7.88 -14.90
CA VAL A 142 -5.14 -6.84 -14.84
C VAL A 142 -3.98 -7.23 -15.76
N ASP A 143 -3.47 -6.26 -16.54
CA ASP A 143 -2.28 -6.47 -17.34
C ASP A 143 -1.04 -6.72 -16.46
N LYS A 144 -0.38 -7.87 -16.65
CA LYS A 144 0.82 -8.28 -15.90
C LYS A 144 1.99 -7.30 -16.07
N GLY A 145 2.00 -6.50 -17.13
CA GLY A 145 2.98 -5.45 -17.37
C GLY A 145 2.82 -4.22 -16.47
N LEU A 146 1.72 -4.08 -15.72
CA LEU A 146 1.43 -2.91 -14.90
C LEU A 146 2.54 -2.62 -13.88
N PHE A 147 2.89 -3.59 -13.04
CA PHE A 147 3.81 -3.35 -11.92
C PHE A 147 5.24 -3.08 -12.37
N PRO A 148 5.83 -3.83 -13.32
CA PRO A 148 7.13 -3.49 -13.88
C PRO A 148 7.15 -2.08 -14.50
N ARG A 149 6.09 -1.67 -15.21
CA ARG A 149 5.98 -0.32 -15.80
C ARG A 149 5.96 0.77 -14.74
N ILE A 150 5.20 0.58 -13.66
CA ILE A 150 5.15 1.52 -12.55
C ILE A 150 6.51 1.60 -11.86
N VAL A 151 7.13 0.48 -11.53
CA VAL A 151 8.47 0.45 -10.90
C VAL A 151 9.49 1.19 -11.76
N GLN A 152 9.55 0.86 -13.05
CA GLN A 152 10.45 1.50 -13.99
C GLN A 152 10.23 3.02 -14.03
N TYR A 153 8.97 3.45 -14.12
CA TYR A 153 8.64 4.87 -14.14
C TYR A 153 9.04 5.60 -12.85
N LEU A 154 8.78 5.00 -11.68
CA LEU A 154 9.16 5.58 -10.40
C LEU A 154 10.67 5.73 -10.28
N VAL A 155 11.44 4.74 -10.75
CA VAL A 155 12.91 4.77 -10.73
C VAL A 155 13.45 5.83 -11.69
N ASP A 156 13.01 5.82 -12.96
CA ASP A 156 13.51 6.71 -14.01
C ASP A 156 13.24 8.19 -13.72
N ASN A 157 12.18 8.48 -12.96
CA ASN A 157 11.78 9.85 -12.62
C ASN A 157 12.16 10.24 -11.17
N HIS A 158 12.91 9.40 -10.45
CA HIS A 158 13.32 9.63 -9.06
C HIS A 158 12.14 9.86 -8.08
N LEU A 159 11.06 9.10 -8.25
CA LEU A 159 9.80 9.25 -7.49
C LEU A 159 9.60 8.16 -6.42
N THR A 160 10.56 7.26 -6.24
CA THR A 160 10.43 6.07 -5.37
C THR A 160 10.19 6.39 -3.90
N SER A 161 10.60 7.57 -3.43
CA SER A 161 10.33 8.07 -2.07
C SER A 161 9.09 8.97 -1.98
N ARG A 162 8.39 9.21 -3.09
CA ARG A 162 7.25 10.16 -3.19
C ARG A 162 5.95 9.45 -3.48
N PHE A 163 5.97 8.46 -4.37
CA PHE A 163 4.77 7.73 -4.79
C PHE A 163 4.88 6.23 -4.58
N GLY A 164 3.73 5.64 -4.26
CA GLY A 164 3.53 4.20 -4.17
C GLY A 164 2.16 3.81 -4.72
N LEU A 165 1.75 2.57 -4.44
CA LEU A 165 0.42 2.06 -4.79
C LEU A 165 -0.40 1.74 -3.54
N GLY A 166 -1.69 2.01 -3.60
CA GLY A 166 -2.66 1.54 -2.63
C GLY A 166 -3.69 0.63 -3.31
N SER A 167 -3.97 -0.54 -2.75
CA SER A 167 -5.09 -1.36 -3.21
C SER A 167 -6.40 -0.68 -2.83
N LEU A 168 -7.35 -0.60 -3.75
CA LEU A 168 -8.69 -0.14 -3.46
C LEU A 168 -9.47 -1.21 -2.70
N ILE A 169 -10.36 -0.76 -1.82
CA ILE A 169 -11.22 -1.64 -1.02
C ILE A 169 -12.61 -1.59 -1.66
N PRO A 170 -13.06 -2.68 -2.32
CA PRO A 170 -14.32 -2.70 -3.06
C PRO A 170 -15.54 -2.33 -2.22
N GLU A 171 -15.54 -2.66 -0.93
CA GLU A 171 -16.60 -2.34 0.02
C GLU A 171 -16.72 -0.82 0.29
N LEU A 172 -15.61 -0.09 0.13
CA LEU A 172 -15.53 1.34 0.36
C LEU A 172 -15.68 2.17 -0.92
N SER A 173 -15.45 1.59 -2.10
CA SER A 173 -15.46 2.30 -3.40
C SER A 173 -16.82 2.91 -3.79
N LYS A 174 -17.91 2.53 -3.11
CA LYS A 174 -19.28 3.02 -3.37
C LYS A 174 -19.77 4.05 -2.34
N ASN A 175 -18.96 4.39 -1.33
CA ASN A 175 -19.37 5.20 -0.18
C ASN A 175 -18.40 6.38 0.05
N THR A 176 -18.92 7.52 0.51
CA THR A 176 -18.08 8.64 0.98
C THR A 176 -17.36 8.20 2.27
N MET A 177 -16.02 8.24 2.28
CA MET A 177 -15.22 7.66 3.36
C MET A 177 -14.69 8.72 4.35
N THR A 178 -14.63 8.36 5.64
CA THR A 178 -13.91 9.10 6.68
C THR A 178 -12.84 8.15 7.24
N GLU A 179 -11.57 8.52 7.09
CA GLU A 179 -10.43 7.76 7.60
C GLU A 179 -10.25 8.03 9.11
N LEU A 180 -10.15 6.98 9.92
CA LEU A 180 -9.95 7.08 11.37
C LEU A 180 -8.67 6.37 11.80
N GLN A 181 -7.76 7.08 12.45
CA GLN A 181 -6.56 6.50 13.07
C GLN A 181 -6.80 6.33 14.57
N LEU A 182 -6.74 5.09 15.08
CA LEU A 182 -6.87 4.84 16.51
C LEU A 182 -5.51 4.91 17.20
N SER A 183 -5.38 5.78 18.21
CA SER A 183 -4.20 5.83 19.09
C SER A 183 -4.26 4.71 20.13
N ARG A 184 -3.07 4.27 20.60
CA ARG A 184 -2.92 3.11 21.51
C ARG A 184 -3.60 3.41 22.86
N GLY A 185 -4.67 2.69 23.19
CA GLY A 185 -5.35 2.82 24.49
C GLY A 185 -6.81 2.32 24.56
N MET A 186 -7.49 2.10 23.43
CA MET A 186 -8.87 1.63 23.45
C MET A 186 -8.96 0.10 23.48
N SER A 187 -8.89 -0.48 24.67
CA SER A 187 -9.38 -1.83 24.92
C SER A 187 -10.91 -1.81 24.91
N GLY A 188 -11.53 -2.42 23.88
CA GLY A 188 -12.88 -2.98 23.92
C GLY A 188 -14.06 -2.05 24.26
N THR A 189 -15.04 -2.01 23.36
CA THR A 189 -16.47 -1.68 23.61
C THR A 189 -16.91 -0.21 23.70
N GLY A 190 -16.02 0.77 23.56
CA GLY A 190 -16.41 2.19 23.48
C GLY A 190 -16.40 2.72 22.04
N ILE A 191 -17.52 3.28 21.57
CA ILE A 191 -17.52 4.18 20.41
C ILE A 191 -16.56 5.34 20.74
N PRO A 192 -15.55 5.68 19.91
CA PRO A 192 -14.67 6.80 20.21
C PRO A 192 -15.46 8.12 20.22
N GLU A 193 -15.34 8.88 21.31
CA GLU A 193 -15.74 10.29 21.35
C GLU A 193 -14.91 11.11 20.34
N GLN A 194 -15.55 12.14 19.77
CA GLN A 194 -15.12 12.93 18.61
C GLN A 194 -13.89 13.83 18.83
N GLU A 195 -12.80 13.34 19.40
CA GLU A 195 -11.59 14.16 19.56
C GLU A 195 -10.51 13.77 18.55
N ASN A 196 -10.28 14.69 17.62
CA ASN A 196 -9.28 14.70 16.53
C ASN A 196 -9.67 13.96 15.23
N MET A 197 -10.69 14.50 14.54
CA MET A 197 -10.93 14.24 13.13
C MET A 197 -9.88 14.94 12.25
N VAL A 198 -8.91 14.20 11.71
CA VAL A 198 -8.12 14.66 10.57
C VAL A 198 -8.81 14.15 9.29
N LYS A 199 -9.24 15.08 8.42
CA LYS A 199 -9.91 14.76 7.16
C LYS A 199 -8.87 14.29 6.13
N GLY A 200 -8.75 12.99 5.92
CA GLY A 200 -8.06 12.40 4.76
C GLY A 200 -8.90 12.54 3.48
N PHE A 201 -8.32 13.10 2.43
CA PHE A 201 -8.95 13.25 1.10
C PHE A 201 -8.89 11.93 0.31
N ILE A 202 -9.99 11.56 -0.34
CA ILE A 202 -9.96 10.70 -1.54
C ILE A 202 -10.50 11.56 -2.69
N ALA A 203 -9.62 11.90 -3.64
CA ALA A 203 -10.01 12.52 -4.89
C ALA A 203 -10.55 11.44 -5.82
N SER A 204 -11.84 11.54 -6.15
CA SER A 204 -12.45 10.99 -7.37
C SER A 204 -12.10 11.85 -8.57
#